data_AF-A0A829HQ51-F1
#
_entry.id   AF-A0A829HQ51-F1
#
_cell.length_a   1.000
_cell.length_b   1.000
_cell.length_c   1.000
_cell.angle_alpha   90.00
_cell.angle_beta   90.00
_cell.angle_gamma   90.00
#
_symmetry.space_group_name_H-M   'P 1'
#
loop_
_entity.id
_entity.type
_entity.pdbx_description
1 polymer ?
#
loop_
_entity_poly.entity_id
_entity_poly.type
_entity_poly.pdbx_seq_one_letter_code
_entity_poly.pdbx_strand_id
1 'polypeptide(L)'
;MDELRSPAAIDPTHFVTGDEVTSYDGGRRVEVVIDATRDSEGCILVGRGQDRVRAAVRNLVHAHGCARCALFTEEWRAQRASRWQQFRDSYTERARGLADALRHSGLVSKLTMGPDGAEHTLTLDPQAPLPAWLHEALSGARFELPEGSWPQWGRTQHPADWATLIAEHPDVLVPDHGMLRGNGGASWPSIAEAFTYARALDAGTYMDVALWVESDGRISVEPIAMFTTTALLAENAAHVDEILIAGGRDADLLHDPRCAPPLNSWALNC
;
A
#
# COMPACT_ATOMS: atom_id res chain seq x y z
N MET A 1 2.09 19.98 16.91
CA MET A 1 1.73 20.82 15.75
C MET A 1 0.24 20.65 15.59
N ASP A 2 -0.54 21.72 15.79
CA ASP A 2 -1.99 21.62 15.78
C ASP A 2 -2.50 21.20 14.39
N GLU A 3 -3.56 20.41 14.38
CA GLU A 3 -4.20 19.97 13.15
C GLU A 3 -4.95 21.14 12.51
N LEU A 4 -4.65 21.43 11.24
CA LEU A 4 -5.34 22.48 10.48
C LEU A 4 -6.81 22.07 10.32
N ARG A 5 -7.73 22.98 10.66
CA ARG A 5 -9.16 22.77 10.51
C ARG A 5 -9.68 23.55 9.32
N SER A 6 -10.41 22.90 8.42
CA SER A 6 -11.03 23.57 7.29
C SER A 6 -12.05 24.62 7.76
N PRO A 7 -12.30 25.68 6.98
CA PRO A 7 -13.28 26.71 7.35
C PRO A 7 -14.66 26.12 7.68
N ALA A 8 -15.12 25.12 6.93
CA ALA A 8 -16.38 24.43 7.20
C ALA A 8 -16.35 23.54 8.45
N ALA A 9 -15.19 23.04 8.89
CA ALA A 9 -15.06 22.37 10.18
C ALA A 9 -15.16 23.34 11.37
N ILE A 10 -14.94 24.64 11.16
CA ILE A 10 -15.02 25.68 12.18
C ILE A 10 -16.40 26.35 12.16
N ASP A 11 -16.91 26.66 10.97
CA ASP A 11 -18.17 27.34 10.72
C ASP A 11 -19.19 26.36 10.10
N PRO A 12 -20.22 25.94 10.85
CA PRO A 12 -21.26 25.06 10.35
C PRO A 12 -21.97 25.55 9.09
N THR A 13 -22.06 26.87 8.93
CA THR A 13 -22.79 27.56 7.85
C THR A 13 -21.89 27.97 6.68
N HIS A 14 -20.65 27.48 6.65
CA HIS A 14 -19.67 27.92 5.65
C HIS A 14 -20.09 27.64 4.20
N PHE A 15 -20.85 26.56 3.98
CA PHE A 15 -21.39 26.20 2.67
C PHE A 15 -22.89 26.49 2.60
N VAL A 16 -23.35 26.90 1.42
CA VAL A 16 -24.76 27.01 1.07
C VAL A 16 -25.08 26.21 -0.19
N THR A 17 -26.35 25.85 -0.38
CA THR A 17 -26.79 25.19 -1.62
C THR A 17 -26.45 26.04 -2.84
N GLY A 18 -25.85 25.40 -3.84
CA GLY A 18 -25.36 26.03 -5.06
C GLY A 18 -23.87 26.37 -5.04
N ASP A 19 -23.20 26.31 -3.89
CA ASP A 19 -21.75 26.52 -3.82
C ASP A 19 -21.00 25.46 -4.62
N GLU A 20 -20.00 25.91 -5.38
CA GLU A 20 -19.02 25.03 -6.00
C GLU A 20 -17.93 24.68 -4.98
N VAL A 21 -17.75 23.39 -4.71
CA VAL A 21 -16.82 22.86 -3.71
C VAL A 21 -15.90 21.81 -4.31
N THR A 22 -14.78 21.58 -3.65
CA THR A 22 -13.82 20.53 -3.99
C THR A 22 -13.09 20.03 -2.74
N SER A 23 -12.38 18.91 -2.87
CA SER A 23 -11.51 18.42 -1.80
C SER A 23 -10.21 19.21 -1.75
N TYR A 24 -9.77 19.60 -0.55
CA TYR A 24 -8.51 20.35 -0.39
C TYR A 24 -7.27 19.50 -0.67
N ASP A 25 -7.40 18.17 -0.71
CA ASP A 25 -6.29 17.23 -0.92
C ASP A 25 -5.82 17.11 -2.39
N GLY A 26 -6.41 17.90 -3.29
CA GLY A 26 -6.05 17.93 -4.70
C GLY A 26 -7.01 17.17 -5.61
N GLY A 27 -8.21 16.82 -5.11
CA GLY A 27 -9.31 16.37 -5.94
C GLY A 27 -9.54 17.32 -7.12
N ARG A 28 -9.36 16.86 -8.36
CA ARG A 28 -9.59 17.67 -9.58
C ARG A 28 -11.07 17.85 -9.92
N ARG A 29 -11.98 17.38 -9.06
CA ARG A 29 -13.42 17.41 -9.29
C ARG A 29 -14.04 18.55 -8.49
N VAL A 30 -14.66 19.48 -9.22
CA VAL A 30 -15.58 20.48 -8.66
C VAL A 30 -16.98 19.87 -8.64
N GLU A 31 -17.62 19.96 -7.49
CA GLU A 31 -18.97 19.49 -7.21
C GLU A 31 -19.82 20.65 -6.73
N VAL A 32 -21.15 20.54 -6.82
CA VAL A 32 -22.07 21.56 -6.35
C VAL A 32 -22.76 21.08 -5.09
N VAL A 33 -22.88 21.93 -4.07
CA VAL A 33 -23.66 21.64 -2.87
C VAL A 33 -25.14 21.57 -3.24
N ILE A 34 -25.73 20.39 -3.09
CA ILE A 34 -27.15 20.14 -3.35
C ILE A 34 -27.97 20.45 -2.09
N ASP A 35 -27.50 19.97 -0.94
CA ASP A 35 -28.09 20.23 0.37
C ASP A 35 -26.97 20.51 1.36
N ALA A 36 -26.91 21.75 1.87
CA ALA A 36 -25.92 22.19 2.84
C ALA A 36 -26.23 21.75 4.28
N THR A 37 -27.39 21.10 4.51
CA THR A 37 -27.78 20.59 5.83
C THR A 37 -26.86 19.45 6.23
N ARG A 38 -26.21 19.59 7.39
CA ARG A 38 -25.36 18.54 7.94
C ARG A 38 -26.20 17.43 8.55
N ASP A 39 -25.86 16.20 8.22
CA ASP A 39 -26.37 15.04 8.95
C ASP A 39 -25.61 14.82 10.27
N SER A 40 -25.98 13.76 10.99
CA SER A 40 -25.41 13.41 12.31
C SER A 40 -23.92 13.08 12.29
N GLU A 41 -23.32 12.81 11.13
CA GLU A 41 -21.87 12.56 11.02
C GLU A 41 -21.12 13.76 10.42
N GLY A 42 -21.81 14.90 10.23
CA GLY A 42 -21.23 16.13 9.71
C GLY A 42 -20.99 16.10 8.21
N CYS A 43 -21.76 15.32 7.45
CA CYS A 43 -21.71 15.29 5.99
C CYS A 43 -22.82 16.15 5.38
N ILE A 44 -22.58 16.66 4.17
CA ILE A 44 -23.56 17.35 3.31
C ILE A 44 -23.71 16.60 1.99
N LEU A 45 -24.76 16.93 1.23
CA LEU A 45 -24.99 16.34 -0.09
C LEU A 45 -24.38 17.22 -1.17
N VAL A 46 -23.45 16.68 -1.93
CA VAL A 46 -22.82 17.33 -3.09
C VAL A 46 -23.06 16.48 -4.34
N GLY A 47 -22.91 17.07 -5.52
CA GLY A 47 -23.00 16.28 -6.74
C GLY A 47 -22.62 17.01 -8.01
N ARG A 48 -22.59 16.24 -9.09
CA ARG A 48 -22.32 16.73 -10.45
C ARG A 48 -23.21 15.96 -11.43
N GLY A 49 -24.09 16.68 -12.13
CA GLY A 49 -25.06 16.04 -13.00
C GLY A 49 -26.01 15.13 -12.22
N GLN A 50 -26.03 13.84 -12.54
CA GLN A 50 -26.85 12.85 -11.85
C GLN A 50 -26.15 12.20 -10.65
N ASP A 51 -24.82 12.33 -10.56
CA ASP A 51 -24.04 11.75 -9.47
C ASP A 51 -24.21 12.59 -8.21
N ARG A 52 -24.62 11.94 -7.11
CA ARG A 52 -24.79 12.55 -5.80
C ARG A 52 -24.01 11.75 -4.78
N VAL A 53 -23.18 12.43 -4.01
CA VAL A 53 -22.36 11.81 -2.98
C VAL A 53 -22.51 12.56 -1.67
N ARG A 54 -22.44 11.79 -0.60
CA ARG A 54 -22.40 12.30 0.75
C ARG A 54 -20.95 12.61 1.09
N ALA A 55 -20.64 13.87 1.41
CA ALA A 55 -19.27 14.32 1.64
C ALA A 55 -19.13 14.98 3.02
N ALA A 56 -18.09 14.59 3.76
CA ALA A 56 -17.80 15.20 5.06
C ALA A 56 -17.37 16.66 4.86
N VAL A 57 -18.08 17.62 5.48
CA VAL A 57 -17.80 19.06 5.33
C VAL A 57 -16.37 19.43 5.68
N ARG A 58 -15.76 18.68 6.61
CA ARG A 58 -14.38 18.89 7.03
C ARG A 58 -13.39 18.69 5.88
N ASN A 59 -13.73 17.90 4.85
CA ASN A 59 -12.90 17.58 3.69
C ASN A 59 -13.10 18.54 2.50
N LEU A 60 -14.08 19.45 2.59
CA LEU A 60 -14.46 20.32 1.49
C LEU A 60 -13.92 21.74 1.69
N VAL A 61 -13.69 22.41 0.56
CA VAL A 61 -13.43 23.85 0.45
C VAL A 61 -14.20 24.39 -0.76
N HIS A 62 -14.55 25.69 -0.77
CA HIS A 62 -15.04 26.32 -2.00
C HIS A 62 -14.00 26.20 -3.09
N ALA A 63 -14.44 25.86 -4.30
CA ALA A 63 -13.56 25.77 -5.45
C ALA A 63 -12.94 27.14 -5.77
N HIS A 64 -13.74 28.21 -5.67
CA HIS A 64 -13.36 29.57 -6.06
C HIS A 64 -13.98 30.62 -5.11
N GLY A 65 -13.46 31.85 -5.12
CA GLY A 65 -14.11 33.02 -4.51
C GLY A 65 -14.06 33.14 -2.97
N CYS A 66 -13.61 32.11 -2.24
CA CYS A 66 -13.52 32.16 -0.78
C CYS A 66 -12.07 32.31 -0.29
N ALA A 67 -11.72 33.47 0.27
CA ALA A 67 -10.37 33.75 0.78
C ALA A 67 -9.96 32.83 1.93
N ARG A 68 -10.90 32.45 2.82
CA ARG A 68 -10.63 31.53 3.94
C ARG A 68 -10.30 30.12 3.43
N CYS A 69 -11.03 29.63 2.44
CA CYS A 69 -10.74 28.35 1.80
C CYS A 69 -9.39 28.38 1.09
N ALA A 70 -9.10 29.44 0.34
CA ALA A 70 -7.82 29.58 -0.36
C ALA A 70 -6.63 29.56 0.61
N LEU A 71 -6.68 30.34 1.70
CA LEU A 71 -5.64 30.37 2.73
C LEU A 71 -5.46 29.00 3.38
N PHE A 72 -6.56 28.35 3.79
CA PHE A 72 -6.50 27.01 4.38
C PHE A 72 -5.88 25.98 3.41
N THR A 73 -6.24 26.00 2.12
CA THR A 73 -5.66 25.08 1.14
C THR A 73 -4.17 25.33 0.92
N GLU A 74 -3.72 26.58 0.92
CA GLU A 74 -2.30 26.94 0.85
C GLU A 74 -1.53 26.42 2.07
N GLU A 75 -2.01 26.71 3.29
CA GLU A 75 -1.41 26.25 4.54
C GLU A 75 -1.37 24.72 4.64
N TRP A 76 -2.46 24.05 4.24
CA TRP A 76 -2.53 22.59 4.22
C TRP A 76 -1.50 21.99 3.25
N ARG A 77 -1.35 22.57 2.05
CA ARG A 77 -0.33 22.13 1.07
C ARG A 77 1.07 22.36 1.60
N ALA A 78 1.34 23.50 2.23
CA ALA A 78 2.62 23.78 2.86
C ALA A 78 2.92 22.80 3.99
N GLN A 79 1.93 22.49 4.85
CA GLN A 79 2.07 21.51 5.91
C GLN A 79 2.32 20.10 5.36
N ARG A 80 1.60 19.69 4.30
CA ARG A 80 1.82 18.40 3.62
C ARG A 80 3.20 18.32 2.98
N ALA A 81 3.63 19.35 2.26
CA ALA A 81 4.96 19.43 1.68
C ALA A 81 6.06 19.37 2.76
N SER A 82 5.88 20.07 3.88
CA SER A 82 6.81 20.01 5.01
C SER A 82 6.86 18.63 5.65
N ARG A 83 5.71 17.96 5.86
CA ARG A 83 5.68 16.58 6.40
C ARG A 83 6.32 15.59 5.43
N TRP A 84 6.07 15.74 4.14
CA TRP A 84 6.69 14.95 3.09
C TRP A 84 8.22 15.12 3.08
N GLN A 85 8.70 16.36 3.16
CA GLN A 85 10.14 16.64 3.23
C GLN A 85 10.75 16.07 4.50
N GLN A 86 10.13 16.26 5.68
CA GLN A 86 10.58 15.67 6.94
C GLN A 86 10.65 14.14 6.89
N PHE A 87 9.66 13.51 6.26
CA PHE A 87 9.66 12.07 6.04
C PHE A 87 10.80 11.64 5.11
N ARG A 88 11.08 12.37 4.03
CA ARG A 88 12.25 12.08 3.18
C ARG A 88 13.58 12.34 3.90
N ASP A 89 13.64 13.34 4.76
CA ASP A 89 14.83 13.70 5.52
C ASP A 89 15.19 12.67 6.60
N SER A 90 14.24 11.82 7.02
CA SER A 90 14.53 10.72 7.94
C SER A 90 15.34 9.57 7.32
N TYR A 91 15.52 9.59 5.99
CA TYR A 91 16.32 8.61 5.25
C TYR A 91 17.76 9.10 5.14
N THR A 92 18.70 8.16 5.07
CA THR A 92 20.07 8.51 4.65
C THR A 92 20.07 8.97 3.19
N GLU A 93 21.08 9.74 2.79
CA GLU A 93 21.22 10.18 1.39
C GLU A 93 21.28 8.99 0.42
N ARG A 94 22.02 7.94 0.79
CA ARG A 94 22.07 6.68 0.05
C ARG A 94 20.70 6.03 -0.08
N ALA A 95 19.95 5.92 1.01
CA ALA A 95 18.61 5.32 1.00
C ALA A 95 17.63 6.10 0.13
N ARG A 96 17.64 7.45 0.21
CA ARG A 96 16.84 8.29 -0.68
C ARG A 96 17.18 8.06 -2.14
N GLY A 97 18.48 8.08 -2.48
CA GLY A 97 18.93 7.85 -3.85
C GLY A 97 18.50 6.48 -4.38
N LEU A 98 18.62 5.44 -3.57
CA LEU A 98 18.15 4.10 -3.90
C LEU A 98 16.63 4.06 -4.13
N ALA A 99 15.84 4.62 -3.20
CA ALA A 99 14.39 4.66 -3.30
C ALA A 99 13.91 5.45 -4.53
N ASP A 100 14.52 6.59 -4.83
CA ASP A 100 14.21 7.39 -6.01
C ASP A 100 14.56 6.63 -7.30
N ALA A 101 15.73 6.00 -7.35
CA ALA A 101 16.15 5.20 -8.51
C ALA A 101 15.21 4.01 -8.76
N LEU A 102 14.84 3.27 -7.71
CA LEU A 102 13.93 2.12 -7.84
C LEU A 102 12.51 2.56 -8.19
N ARG A 103 11.98 3.63 -7.57
CA ARG A 103 10.64 4.14 -7.87
C ARG A 103 10.52 4.68 -9.29
N HIS A 104 11.59 5.30 -9.81
CA HIS A 104 11.55 5.92 -11.14
C HIS A 104 11.88 4.94 -12.27
N SER A 105 12.88 4.07 -12.06
CA SER A 105 13.46 3.22 -13.12
C SER A 105 13.86 1.83 -12.63
N GLY A 106 13.39 1.39 -11.46
CA GLY A 106 13.63 0.01 -10.99
C GLY A 106 12.84 -1.02 -11.78
N LEU A 107 11.71 -0.61 -12.38
CA LEU A 107 10.84 -1.47 -13.19
C LEU A 107 10.69 -0.91 -14.60
N VAL A 108 10.65 -1.81 -15.58
CA VAL A 108 10.39 -1.47 -16.99
C VAL A 108 9.14 -2.20 -17.48
N SER A 109 8.36 -1.52 -18.31
CA SER A 109 7.22 -2.14 -18.98
C SER A 109 7.68 -2.97 -20.16
N LYS A 110 7.31 -4.25 -20.16
CA LYS A 110 7.51 -5.18 -21.26
C LYS A 110 6.16 -5.52 -21.88
N LEU A 111 6.05 -5.26 -23.18
CA LEU A 111 4.90 -5.71 -23.96
C LEU A 111 5.11 -7.16 -24.39
N THR A 112 4.20 -8.04 -24.00
CA THR A 112 4.18 -9.44 -24.44
C THR A 112 2.96 -9.66 -25.32
N MET A 113 3.16 -10.22 -26.51
CA MET A 113 2.06 -10.57 -27.40
C MET A 113 1.55 -11.96 -27.05
N GLY A 114 0.32 -12.04 -26.54
CA GLY A 114 -0.38 -13.29 -26.25
C GLY A 114 -1.51 -13.57 -27.24
N PRO A 115 -2.14 -14.77 -27.16
CA PRO A 115 -3.29 -15.14 -27.98
C PRO A 115 -4.48 -14.18 -27.81
N ASP A 116 -4.64 -13.63 -26.62
CA ASP A 116 -5.74 -12.75 -26.22
C ASP A 116 -5.41 -11.25 -26.38
N GLY A 117 -4.27 -10.93 -27.01
CA GLY A 117 -3.82 -9.56 -27.25
C GLY A 117 -2.49 -9.23 -26.57
N ALA A 118 -2.18 -7.94 -26.55
CA ALA A 118 -0.94 -7.45 -25.97
C ALA A 118 -1.10 -7.25 -24.45
N GLU A 119 -0.28 -7.93 -23.65
CA GLU A 119 -0.24 -7.79 -22.20
C GLU A 119 1.00 -6.94 -21.83
N HIS A 120 0.79 -5.87 -21.07
CA HIS A 120 1.87 -5.13 -20.45
C HIS A 120 2.19 -5.76 -19.10
N THR A 121 3.41 -6.26 -18.94
CA THR A 121 3.93 -6.70 -17.63
C THR A 121 5.05 -5.77 -17.20
N LEU A 122 5.18 -5.51 -15.89
CA LEU A 122 6.37 -4.84 -15.37
C LEU A 122 7.39 -5.91 -14.97
N THR A 123 8.64 -5.67 -15.32
CA THR A 123 9.77 -6.54 -14.96
C THR A 123 10.88 -5.70 -14.34
N LEU A 124 11.73 -6.32 -13.54
CA LEU A 124 12.91 -5.67 -12.97
C LEU A 124 13.81 -5.12 -14.10
N ASP A 125 14.21 -3.86 -14.01
CA ASP A 125 15.18 -3.27 -14.94
C ASP A 125 16.55 -3.93 -14.70
N PRO A 126 17.24 -4.45 -15.73
CA PRO A 126 18.59 -5.02 -15.59
C PRO A 126 19.64 -4.04 -15.02
N GLN A 127 19.37 -2.74 -15.05
CA GLN A 127 20.20 -1.67 -14.49
C GLN A 127 19.70 -1.17 -13.13
N ALA A 128 18.65 -1.78 -12.55
CA ALA A 128 18.20 -1.45 -11.21
C ALA A 128 19.37 -1.63 -10.22
N PRO A 129 19.57 -0.67 -9.29
CA PRO A 129 20.71 -0.65 -8.37
C PRO A 129 20.56 -1.67 -7.22
N LEU A 130 20.38 -2.94 -7.57
CA LEU A 130 20.25 -4.08 -6.67
C LEU A 130 21.45 -5.03 -6.83
N PRO A 131 21.79 -5.81 -5.79
CA PRO A 131 22.83 -6.83 -5.89
C PRO A 131 22.50 -7.90 -6.95
N ALA A 132 23.53 -8.47 -7.56
CA ALA A 132 23.37 -9.48 -8.61
C ALA A 132 22.56 -10.71 -8.17
N TRP A 133 22.73 -11.16 -6.93
CA TRP A 133 21.96 -12.29 -6.38
C TRP A 133 20.47 -11.98 -6.27
N LEU A 134 20.09 -10.72 -6.02
CA LEU A 134 18.69 -10.31 -5.94
C LEU A 134 18.08 -10.20 -7.34
N HIS A 135 18.87 -9.75 -8.32
CA HIS A 135 18.49 -9.84 -9.73
C HIS A 135 18.23 -11.29 -10.16
N GLU A 136 19.10 -12.22 -9.75
CA GLU A 136 18.92 -13.63 -10.03
C GLU A 136 17.67 -14.20 -9.35
N ALA A 137 17.49 -13.91 -8.06
CA ALA A 137 16.33 -14.36 -7.28
C ALA A 137 14.99 -13.80 -7.79
N LEU A 138 15.02 -12.67 -8.51
CA LEU A 138 13.85 -12.03 -9.14
C LEU A 138 13.81 -12.22 -10.66
N SER A 139 14.61 -13.14 -11.19
CA SER A 139 14.64 -13.42 -12.62
C SER A 139 13.28 -13.95 -13.08
N GLY A 140 12.67 -13.26 -14.05
CA GLY A 140 11.33 -13.59 -14.55
C GLY A 140 10.18 -13.16 -13.64
N ALA A 141 10.46 -12.45 -12.53
CA ALA A 141 9.43 -11.86 -11.70
C ALA A 141 8.58 -10.87 -12.51
N ARG A 142 7.26 -11.00 -12.36
CA ARG A 142 6.28 -10.02 -12.82
C ARG A 142 5.97 -9.09 -11.65
N PHE A 143 5.96 -7.80 -11.93
CA PHE A 143 5.65 -6.78 -10.95
C PHE A 143 4.32 -6.09 -11.29
N GLU A 144 3.66 -5.65 -10.23
CA GLU A 144 2.61 -4.66 -10.29
C GLU A 144 3.17 -3.27 -9.96
N LEU A 145 2.40 -2.23 -10.31
CA LEU A 145 2.74 -0.90 -9.86
C LEU A 145 2.66 -0.85 -8.33
N PRO A 146 3.58 -0.14 -7.66
CA PRO A 146 3.51 0.01 -6.21
C PRO A 146 2.20 0.72 -5.81
N GLU A 147 1.44 0.08 -4.93
CA GLU A 147 0.13 0.58 -4.46
C GLU A 147 0.26 1.77 -3.51
N GLY A 148 1.28 1.73 -2.66
CA GLY A 148 1.68 2.74 -1.71
C GLY A 148 2.51 3.86 -2.33
N SER A 149 2.66 4.92 -1.53
CA SER A 149 3.57 6.01 -1.85
C SER A 149 5.03 5.55 -1.83
N TRP A 150 5.92 6.42 -2.30
CA TRP A 150 7.34 6.26 -1.99
C TRP A 150 7.53 6.07 -0.46
N PRO A 151 8.42 5.15 -0.02
CA PRO A 151 9.49 4.50 -0.81
C PRO A 151 9.16 3.11 -1.36
N GLN A 152 7.89 2.67 -1.40
CA GLN A 152 7.54 1.42 -2.10
C GLN A 152 7.91 1.54 -3.57
N TRP A 153 8.46 0.49 -4.17
CA TRP A 153 8.89 0.53 -5.57
C TRP A 153 8.39 -0.64 -6.41
N GLY A 154 7.91 -1.72 -5.79
CA GLY A 154 7.30 -2.82 -6.52
C GLY A 154 6.42 -3.70 -5.63
N ARG A 155 5.55 -4.48 -6.28
CA ARG A 155 4.81 -5.59 -5.67
C ARG A 155 4.93 -6.80 -6.58
N THR A 156 5.13 -8.00 -6.03
CA THR A 156 5.26 -9.23 -6.82
C THR A 156 4.76 -10.45 -6.07
N GLN A 157 4.27 -11.42 -6.82
CA GLN A 157 3.92 -12.76 -6.36
C GLN A 157 4.96 -13.82 -6.81
N HIS A 158 6.16 -13.37 -7.17
CA HIS A 158 7.22 -14.28 -7.62
C HIS A 158 7.60 -15.27 -6.50
N PRO A 159 7.78 -16.58 -6.80
CA PRO A 159 8.05 -17.64 -5.82
C PRO A 159 9.48 -17.63 -5.25
N ALA A 160 10.07 -16.44 -5.06
CA ALA A 160 11.34 -16.28 -4.36
C ALA A 160 11.23 -16.81 -2.92
N ASP A 161 12.29 -17.46 -2.46
CA ASP A 161 12.39 -17.91 -1.07
C ASP A 161 12.81 -16.75 -0.17
N TRP A 162 11.87 -15.84 0.08
CA TRP A 162 12.12 -14.63 0.87
C TRP A 162 12.64 -14.92 2.27
N ALA A 163 12.22 -16.03 2.88
CA ALA A 163 12.68 -16.44 4.20
C ALA A 163 14.19 -16.72 4.19
N THR A 164 14.65 -17.55 3.24
CA THR A 164 16.07 -17.84 3.05
C THR A 164 16.86 -16.59 2.64
N LEU A 165 16.35 -15.80 1.68
CA LEU A 165 17.04 -14.60 1.20
C LEU A 165 17.26 -13.55 2.31
N ILE A 166 16.28 -13.33 3.18
CA ILE A 166 16.41 -12.42 4.33
C ILE A 166 17.42 -12.98 5.34
N ALA A 167 17.41 -14.29 5.59
CA ALA A 167 18.34 -14.93 6.51
C ALA A 167 19.80 -14.88 6.02
N GLU A 168 20.02 -15.05 4.71
CA GLU A 168 21.34 -15.03 4.08
C GLU A 168 21.89 -13.62 3.85
N HIS A 169 21.02 -12.63 3.69
CA HIS A 169 21.39 -11.25 3.36
C HIS A 169 20.74 -10.18 4.26
N PRO A 170 20.85 -10.27 5.60
CA PRO A 170 20.17 -9.37 6.53
C PRO A 170 20.66 -7.90 6.47
N ASP A 171 21.85 -7.67 5.90
CA ASP A 171 22.40 -6.33 5.66
C ASP A 171 21.81 -5.65 4.41
N VAL A 172 21.05 -6.39 3.60
CA VAL A 172 20.39 -5.88 2.38
C VAL A 172 18.89 -6.03 2.44
N LEU A 173 18.37 -7.18 2.91
CA LEU A 173 16.95 -7.46 3.01
C LEU A 173 16.50 -7.55 4.46
N VAL A 174 15.34 -7.00 4.75
CA VAL A 174 14.68 -7.14 6.06
C VAL A 174 13.18 -7.33 5.90
N PRO A 175 12.50 -7.91 6.90
CA PRO A 175 11.05 -7.86 6.97
C PRO A 175 10.58 -6.44 7.25
N ASP A 176 9.49 -6.00 6.62
CA ASP A 176 8.84 -4.74 6.98
C ASP A 176 8.05 -4.89 8.28
N HIS A 177 8.76 -4.75 9.40
CA HIS A 177 8.15 -4.84 10.73
C HIS A 177 7.14 -3.71 11.01
N GLY A 178 7.29 -2.56 10.35
CA GLY A 178 6.40 -1.40 10.52
C GLY A 178 5.04 -1.69 9.93
N MET A 179 5.00 -2.13 8.68
CA MET A 179 3.78 -2.50 7.97
C MET A 179 3.11 -3.71 8.59
N LEU A 180 3.87 -4.77 8.93
CA LEU A 180 3.32 -5.94 9.62
C LEU A 180 2.62 -5.55 10.93
N ARG A 181 3.24 -4.69 11.75
CA ARG A 181 2.61 -4.25 13.01
C ARG A 181 1.42 -3.32 12.77
N GLY A 182 1.55 -2.38 11.84
CA GLY A 182 0.51 -1.38 11.55
C GLY A 182 -0.78 -1.99 11.00
N ASN A 183 -0.64 -3.09 10.26
CA ASN A 183 -1.72 -3.76 9.53
C ASN A 183 -2.17 -5.08 10.20
N GLY A 184 -1.94 -5.22 11.51
CA GLY A 184 -2.38 -6.39 12.30
C GLY A 184 -1.84 -7.74 11.79
N GLY A 185 -0.63 -7.73 11.23
CA GLY A 185 0.02 -8.90 10.66
C GLY A 185 0.72 -9.79 11.67
N ALA A 186 1.04 -11.02 11.26
CA ALA A 186 1.85 -11.95 12.04
C ALA A 186 3.29 -11.45 12.20
N SER A 187 3.97 -11.92 13.25
CA SER A 187 5.40 -11.73 13.42
C SER A 187 6.18 -12.38 12.27
N TRP A 188 7.28 -11.76 11.84
CA TRP A 188 8.12 -12.33 10.78
C TRP A 188 8.60 -13.76 11.06
N PRO A 189 9.09 -14.12 12.28
CA PRO A 189 9.48 -15.50 12.57
C PRO A 189 8.36 -16.51 12.27
N SER A 190 7.12 -16.20 12.66
CA SER A 190 5.97 -17.06 12.38
C SER A 190 5.64 -17.14 10.89
N ILE A 191 5.75 -16.03 10.16
CA ILE A 191 5.57 -16.02 8.70
C ILE A 191 6.62 -16.89 8.02
N ALA A 192 7.89 -16.75 8.39
CA ALA A 192 8.98 -17.55 7.83
C ALA A 192 8.83 -19.04 8.14
N GLU A 193 8.40 -19.38 9.36
CA GLU A 193 8.10 -20.76 9.78
C GLU A 193 6.92 -21.34 8.97
N ALA A 194 5.80 -20.62 8.90
CA ALA A 194 4.62 -21.02 8.15
C ALA A 194 4.92 -21.21 6.65
N PHE A 195 5.67 -20.29 6.05
CA PHE A 195 6.09 -20.36 4.65
C PHE A 195 7.01 -21.57 4.40
N THR A 196 7.98 -21.80 5.27
CA THR A 196 8.89 -22.95 5.16
C THR A 196 8.12 -24.27 5.27
N TYR A 197 7.17 -24.36 6.20
CA TYR A 197 6.33 -25.53 6.37
C TYR A 197 5.46 -25.78 5.13
N ALA A 198 4.74 -24.76 4.64
CA ALA A 198 3.92 -24.86 3.44
C ALA A 198 4.76 -25.23 2.20
N ARG A 199 5.95 -24.65 2.05
CA ARG A 199 6.85 -24.92 0.92
C ARG A 199 7.43 -26.33 0.93
N ALA A 200 7.57 -26.95 2.10
CA ALA A 200 7.95 -28.37 2.21
C ALA A 200 6.84 -29.32 1.73
N LEU A 201 5.57 -28.89 1.81
CA LEU A 201 4.40 -29.64 1.35
C LEU A 201 4.07 -29.35 -0.12
N ASP A 202 4.32 -28.12 -0.57
CA ASP A 202 4.14 -27.65 -1.93
C ASP A 202 5.32 -26.75 -2.34
N ALA A 203 6.21 -27.30 -3.18
CA ALA A 203 7.38 -26.58 -3.69
C ALA A 203 7.03 -25.30 -4.48
N GLY A 204 5.78 -25.18 -4.96
CA GLY A 204 5.26 -24.00 -5.65
C GLY A 204 4.80 -22.88 -4.71
N THR A 205 4.83 -23.06 -3.39
CA THR A 205 4.41 -22.05 -2.41
C THR A 205 5.12 -20.71 -2.62
N TYR A 206 4.35 -19.62 -2.62
CA TYR A 206 4.83 -18.26 -2.86
C TYR A 206 4.15 -17.24 -1.95
N MET A 207 4.72 -16.03 -1.88
CA MET A 207 4.14 -14.90 -1.18
C MET A 207 3.88 -13.76 -2.15
N ASP A 208 2.79 -13.05 -1.89
CA ASP A 208 2.57 -11.71 -2.40
C ASP A 208 3.27 -10.71 -1.49
N VAL A 209 4.24 -10.00 -2.04
CA VAL A 209 5.08 -9.07 -1.28
C VAL A 209 5.11 -7.69 -1.91
N ALA A 210 5.06 -6.66 -1.06
CA ALA A 210 5.44 -5.31 -1.42
C ALA A 210 6.91 -5.07 -1.03
N LEU A 211 7.64 -4.41 -1.93
CA LEU A 211 9.06 -4.09 -1.75
C LEU A 211 9.22 -2.59 -1.50
N TRP A 212 9.89 -2.28 -0.41
CA TRP A 212 10.12 -0.93 0.11
C TRP A 212 11.62 -0.69 0.26
N VAL A 213 12.00 0.58 0.45
CA VAL A 213 13.36 0.94 0.87
C VAL A 213 13.27 1.49 2.28
N GLU A 214 14.10 0.99 3.18
CA GLU A 214 14.22 1.43 4.55
C GLU A 214 15.02 2.73 4.68
N SER A 215 14.89 3.41 5.82
CA SER A 215 15.62 4.65 6.12
C SER A 215 17.15 4.52 6.05
N ASP A 216 17.69 3.33 6.27
CA ASP A 216 19.12 3.01 6.18
C ASP A 216 19.55 2.47 4.80
N GLY A 217 18.61 2.26 3.89
CA GLY A 217 18.85 1.82 2.52
C GLY A 217 18.89 0.31 2.34
N ARG A 218 18.42 -0.46 3.32
CA ARG A 218 18.00 -1.85 3.10
C ARG A 218 16.69 -1.89 2.31
N ILE A 219 16.42 -3.01 1.66
CA ILE A 219 15.14 -3.30 1.03
C ILE A 219 14.28 -4.03 2.05
N SER A 220 13.13 -3.48 2.40
CA SER A 220 12.16 -4.19 3.23
C SER A 220 11.16 -4.95 2.38
N VAL A 221 10.82 -6.14 2.86
CA VAL A 221 9.84 -7.05 2.28
C VAL A 221 8.63 -7.04 3.19
N GLU A 222 7.52 -6.48 2.71
CA GLU A 222 6.23 -6.54 3.36
C GLU A 222 5.45 -7.73 2.78
N PRO A 223 5.31 -8.84 3.51
CA PRO A 223 4.49 -9.94 3.05
C PRO A 223 3.01 -9.65 3.32
N ILE A 224 2.22 -9.64 2.25
CA ILE A 224 0.79 -9.31 2.28
C ILE A 224 -0.04 -10.59 2.40
N ALA A 225 0.30 -11.60 1.60
CA ALA A 225 -0.40 -12.88 1.59
C ALA A 225 0.55 -14.02 1.20
N MET A 226 0.19 -15.24 1.57
CA MET A 226 0.89 -16.48 1.23
C MET A 226 -0.06 -17.42 0.51
N PHE A 227 0.46 -18.16 -0.48
CA PHE A 227 -0.33 -19.04 -1.33
C PHE A 227 0.40 -20.35 -1.60
N THR A 228 -0.35 -21.44 -1.70
CA THR A 228 0.10 -22.70 -2.30
C THR A 228 -0.56 -22.89 -3.67
N THR A 229 0.12 -23.58 -4.57
CA THR A 229 -0.38 -23.96 -5.91
C THR A 229 -1.47 -25.02 -5.85
N THR A 230 -1.51 -25.80 -4.77
CA THR A 230 -2.54 -26.81 -4.52
C THR A 230 -3.08 -26.70 -3.10
N ALA A 231 -4.35 -27.06 -2.90
CA ALA A 231 -4.93 -27.16 -1.57
C ALA A 231 -4.17 -28.17 -0.70
N LEU A 232 -3.78 -27.72 0.49
CA LEU A 232 -3.20 -28.59 1.50
C LEU A 232 -4.30 -29.45 2.14
N LEU A 233 -3.88 -30.55 2.75
CA LEU A 233 -4.76 -31.30 3.66
C LEU A 233 -5.20 -30.40 4.82
N ALA A 234 -6.41 -30.60 5.31
CA ALA A 234 -7.03 -29.74 6.31
C ALA A 234 -6.18 -29.61 7.59
N GLU A 235 -5.54 -30.71 8.02
CA GLU A 235 -4.63 -30.70 9.18
C GLU A 235 -3.38 -29.84 8.95
N ASN A 236 -2.84 -29.84 7.73
CA ASN A 236 -1.65 -29.05 7.40
C ASN A 236 -1.99 -27.56 7.27
N ALA A 237 -3.15 -27.26 6.68
CA ALA A 237 -3.64 -25.88 6.60
C ALA A 237 -3.96 -25.32 7.99
N ALA A 238 -4.60 -26.12 8.85
CA ALA A 238 -4.84 -25.73 10.25
C ALA A 238 -3.53 -25.49 11.01
N HIS A 239 -2.49 -26.28 10.74
CA HIS A 239 -1.18 -26.04 11.35
C HIS A 239 -0.54 -24.70 10.91
N VAL A 240 -0.70 -24.33 9.63
CA VAL A 240 -0.28 -23.00 9.15
C VAL A 240 -1.06 -21.89 9.87
N ASP A 241 -2.37 -22.04 10.05
CA ASP A 241 -3.20 -21.10 10.80
C ASP A 241 -2.67 -20.94 12.24
N GLU A 242 -2.39 -22.06 12.93
CA GLU A 242 -1.85 -22.08 14.29
C GLU A 242 -0.54 -21.29 14.40
N ILE A 243 0.40 -21.49 13.47
CA ILE A 243 1.69 -20.79 13.45
C ILE A 243 1.46 -19.27 13.30
N LEU A 244 0.61 -18.86 12.36
CA LEU A 244 0.34 -17.44 12.08
C LEU A 244 -0.39 -16.75 13.24
N ILE A 245 -1.37 -17.43 13.85
CA ILE A 245 -2.11 -16.94 15.02
C ILE A 245 -1.17 -16.81 16.22
N ALA A 246 -0.30 -17.79 16.45
CA ALA A 246 0.74 -17.70 17.50
C ALA A 246 1.68 -16.51 17.27
N GLY A 247 1.89 -16.13 16.00
CA GLY A 247 2.60 -14.92 15.58
C GLY A 247 1.85 -13.61 15.79
N GLY A 248 0.61 -13.64 16.27
CA GLY A 248 -0.21 -12.46 16.55
C GLY A 248 -1.23 -12.09 15.46
N ARG A 249 -1.39 -12.91 14.41
CA ARG A 249 -2.42 -12.69 13.41
C ARG A 249 -3.80 -12.98 13.99
N ASP A 250 -4.76 -12.12 13.73
CA ASP A 250 -6.16 -12.37 14.09
C ASP A 250 -6.72 -13.51 13.23
N ALA A 251 -7.26 -14.54 13.89
CA ALA A 251 -7.82 -15.72 13.25
C ALA A 251 -8.98 -15.35 12.30
N ASP A 252 -9.77 -14.33 12.64
CA ASP A 252 -10.91 -13.89 11.84
C ASP A 252 -10.47 -13.18 10.54
N LEU A 253 -9.21 -12.80 10.44
CA LEU A 253 -8.64 -12.07 9.30
C LEU A 253 -7.69 -12.92 8.44
N LEU A 254 -7.45 -14.19 8.79
CA LEU A 254 -6.59 -15.07 8.00
C LEU A 254 -7.15 -15.39 6.62
N HIS A 255 -8.47 -15.57 6.55
CA HIS A 255 -9.16 -16.10 5.37
C HIS A 255 -10.28 -15.13 4.92
N ASP A 256 -10.20 -14.63 3.69
CA ASP A 256 -11.31 -13.94 3.01
C ASP A 256 -11.77 -14.83 1.86
N PRO A 257 -13.07 -15.19 1.76
CA PRO A 257 -13.57 -16.09 0.73
C PRO A 257 -13.28 -15.68 -0.72
N ARG A 258 -12.95 -14.42 -0.98
CA ARG A 258 -12.68 -13.86 -2.31
C ARG A 258 -11.19 -13.76 -2.62
N CYS A 259 -10.34 -13.44 -1.64
CA CYS A 259 -8.92 -13.20 -1.90
C CYS A 259 -7.95 -14.12 -1.13
N ALA A 260 -8.40 -14.81 -0.08
CA ALA A 260 -7.63 -15.82 0.63
C ALA A 260 -8.53 -17.00 1.06
N PRO A 261 -9.00 -17.86 0.12
CA PRO A 261 -9.74 -19.05 0.46
C PRO A 261 -8.94 -20.01 1.38
N PRO A 262 -9.64 -20.74 2.28
CA PRO A 262 -8.98 -21.67 3.18
C PRO A 262 -8.30 -22.82 2.42
N LEU A 263 -7.32 -23.44 3.07
CA LEU A 263 -6.52 -24.58 2.60
C LEU A 263 -5.37 -24.28 1.62
N ASN A 264 -5.38 -23.15 0.93
CA ASN A 264 -4.31 -22.80 -0.01
C ASN A 264 -3.88 -21.33 0.01
N SER A 265 -4.43 -20.52 0.89
CA SER A 265 -4.02 -19.12 1.01
C SER A 265 -4.28 -18.53 2.38
N TRP A 266 -3.46 -17.54 2.75
CA TRP A 266 -3.48 -16.88 4.05
C TRP A 266 -3.13 -15.40 3.91
N ALA A 267 -3.95 -14.52 4.48
CA ALA A 267 -3.63 -13.10 4.61
C ALA A 267 -2.65 -12.89 5.77
N LEU A 268 -1.50 -12.29 5.46
CA LEU A 268 -0.40 -12.07 6.40
C LEU A 268 -0.44 -10.69 7.06
N ASN A 269 -1.04 -9.70 6.38
CA ASN A 269 -1.38 -8.38 6.91
C ASN A 269 -2.62 -7.78 6.18
N CYS A 270 -3.15 -6.66 6.68
CA CYS A 270 -4.30 -5.95 6.09
C CYS A 270 -4.36 -4.45 6.46
#